data_AF-A0A1B6JQG4-F1
#
_entry.id   AF-A0A1B6JQG4-F1
#
_cell.length_a   1.000
_cell.length_b   1.000
_cell.length_c   1.000
_cell.angle_alpha   90.00
_cell.angle_beta   90.00
_cell.angle_gamma   90.00
#
_symmetry.space_group_name_H-M   'P 1'
#
loop_
_entity.id
_entity.type
_entity.pdbx_description
1 polymer ?
#
loop_
_entity_poly.entity_id
_entity_poly.type
_entity_poly.pdbx_seq_one_letter_code
_entity_poly.pdbx_strand_id
1 'polypeptide(L)'
;SLIGYSIGAQIAGYTARSVKEVSGQINYIAGLDPAGPGFHNLFGRVSGLTHVSQADAGTAHFFHTNSVSCGTRDRVGTADFVFNSGGLQPGCLVESSLNCSHVRIPNLYIEAITNPGNLVARRCPSWAQFKQCQCDQHDSVLLTFPPDQSARGIYYLRTRAKSPFGLGVAGAQCRRATSPTDKTDYHQGQGVPSGRKNISTFDTQNLLNNRIKNMLKPQDPRQMQDNFNIHIMNGIKRIEDFHKPEDGADKADNIAGSEENSDDDESDE
;
A
#
# COMPACT_ATOMS: atom_id res chain seq x y z
N SER A 1 4.72 -7.91 12.37
CA SER A 1 4.37 -7.42 11.01
C SER A 1 4.09 -5.94 11.07
N LEU A 2 4.40 -5.19 10.00
CA LEU A 2 4.05 -3.78 9.86
C LEU A 2 3.15 -3.60 8.62
N ILE A 3 2.15 -2.73 8.71
CA ILE A 3 1.29 -2.35 7.58
C ILE A 3 1.29 -0.83 7.50
N GLY A 4 1.70 -0.29 6.36
CA GLY A 4 1.83 1.15 6.16
C GLY A 4 1.12 1.59 4.89
N TYR A 5 0.33 2.67 4.95
CA TYR A 5 -0.34 3.28 3.81
C TYR A 5 0.39 4.55 3.37
N SER A 6 0.55 4.77 2.06
CA SER A 6 1.17 5.98 1.52
C SER A 6 2.58 6.20 2.09
N ILE A 7 2.87 7.36 2.69
CA ILE A 7 4.12 7.64 3.41
C ILE A 7 4.35 6.68 4.59
N GLY A 8 3.27 6.15 5.19
CA GLY A 8 3.36 5.13 6.23
C GLY A 8 4.04 3.84 5.77
N ALA A 9 4.00 3.51 4.46
CA ALA A 9 4.77 2.39 3.93
C ALA A 9 6.29 2.66 3.97
N GLN A 10 6.69 3.91 3.69
CA GLN A 10 8.08 4.34 3.79
C GLN A 10 8.56 4.36 5.25
N ILE A 11 7.72 4.84 6.16
CA ILE A 11 7.96 4.78 7.60
C ILE A 11 8.11 3.33 8.06
N ALA A 12 7.26 2.41 7.61
CA ALA A 12 7.39 0.99 7.95
C ALA A 12 8.74 0.40 7.51
N GLY A 13 9.24 0.78 6.33
CA GLY A 13 10.60 0.40 5.88
C GLY A 13 11.69 0.96 6.78
N TYR A 14 11.62 2.26 7.10
CA TYR A 14 12.56 2.90 8.02
C TYR A 14 12.56 2.23 9.40
N THR A 15 11.37 2.04 10.00
CA THR A 15 11.21 1.37 11.30
C THR A 15 11.79 -0.04 11.27
N ALA A 16 11.56 -0.81 10.20
CA ALA A 16 12.07 -2.17 10.12
C ALA A 16 13.59 -2.23 10.03
N ARG A 17 14.23 -1.27 9.35
CA ARG A 17 15.70 -1.11 9.34
C ARG A 17 16.24 -0.76 10.74
N SER A 18 15.63 0.20 11.43
CA SER A 18 16.02 0.53 12.81
C SER A 18 15.85 -0.65 13.77
N VAL A 19 14.77 -1.41 13.64
CA VAL A 19 14.53 -2.63 14.44
C VAL A 19 15.59 -3.70 14.16
N LYS A 20 16.00 -3.86 12.89
CA LYS A 20 17.06 -4.79 12.47
C LYS A 20 18.40 -4.53 13.18
N GLU A 21 18.72 -3.28 13.47
CA GLU A 21 19.95 -2.89 14.15
C GLU A 21 19.96 -3.26 15.64
N VAL A 22 18.80 -3.35 16.29
CA VAL A 22 18.71 -3.46 17.77
C VAL A 22 18.09 -4.75 18.28
N SER A 23 17.12 -5.33 17.57
CA SER A 23 16.29 -6.43 18.12
C SER A 23 15.92 -7.51 17.11
N GLY A 24 16.55 -7.50 15.94
CA GLY A 24 16.37 -8.52 14.89
C GLY A 24 15.41 -8.07 13.79
N GLN A 25 15.04 -8.98 12.89
CA GLN A 25 14.35 -8.61 11.66
C GLN A 25 12.82 -8.66 11.78
N ILE A 26 12.13 -7.64 11.27
CA ILE A 26 10.68 -7.70 11.07
C ILE A 26 10.34 -8.80 10.05
N ASN A 27 9.44 -9.71 10.41
CA ASN A 27 9.09 -10.82 9.51
C ASN A 27 8.32 -10.38 8.25
N TYR A 28 7.36 -9.46 8.38
CA TYR A 28 6.46 -9.09 7.28
C TYR A 28 6.15 -7.60 7.24
N ILE A 29 6.22 -6.99 6.05
CA ILE A 29 5.73 -5.64 5.74
C ILE A 29 4.65 -5.72 4.65
N ALA A 30 3.54 -5.02 4.85
CA ALA A 30 2.61 -4.67 3.78
C ALA A 30 2.64 -3.16 3.52
N GLY A 31 3.07 -2.73 2.33
CA GLY A 31 3.01 -1.34 1.91
C GLY A 31 1.82 -1.10 0.99
N LEU A 32 0.83 -0.35 1.46
CA LEU A 32 -0.39 -0.02 0.75
C LEU A 32 -0.17 1.30 -0.02
N ASP A 33 -0.02 1.18 -1.32
CA ASP A 33 0.30 2.25 -2.29
C ASP A 33 1.44 3.17 -1.80
N PRO A 34 2.68 2.63 -1.64
CA PRO A 34 3.79 3.37 -1.03
C PRO A 34 4.05 4.70 -1.74
N ALA A 35 4.23 5.77 -0.98
CA ALA A 35 4.42 7.11 -1.54
C ALA A 35 5.64 7.18 -2.47
N GLY A 36 5.47 7.74 -3.66
CA GLY A 36 6.52 7.91 -4.65
C GLY A 36 7.36 9.19 -4.45
N PRO A 37 6.74 10.39 -4.48
CA PRO A 37 7.47 11.65 -4.44
C PRO A 37 8.46 11.73 -3.27
N GLY A 38 9.73 12.01 -3.57
CA GLY A 38 10.78 12.13 -2.56
C GLY A 38 11.38 10.79 -2.08
N PHE A 39 10.95 9.64 -2.58
CA PHE A 39 11.52 8.33 -2.23
C PHE A 39 12.06 7.55 -3.43
N HIS A 40 11.61 7.82 -4.66
CA HIS A 40 12.15 7.18 -5.86
C HIS A 40 12.97 8.13 -6.73
N ASN A 41 13.89 7.56 -7.50
CA ASN A 41 14.81 8.30 -8.36
C ASN A 41 14.08 8.82 -9.61
N LEU A 42 13.47 10.00 -9.49
CA LEU A 42 12.97 10.76 -10.64
C LEU A 42 14.14 11.53 -11.26
N PHE A 43 14.44 11.22 -12.52
CA PHE A 43 15.40 11.96 -13.36
C PHE A 43 16.87 11.91 -12.90
N GLY A 44 17.32 10.82 -12.28
CA GLY A 44 18.72 10.67 -11.88
C GLY A 44 19.11 11.50 -10.65
N ARG A 45 18.15 12.18 -10.01
CA ARG A 45 18.33 12.80 -8.70
C ARG A 45 17.89 11.80 -7.64
N VAL A 46 18.88 11.24 -6.94
CA VAL A 46 18.64 10.46 -5.73
C VAL A 46 17.93 11.39 -4.74
N SER A 47 16.66 11.13 -4.46
CA SER A 47 16.04 11.71 -3.29
C SER A 47 16.83 11.25 -2.06
N GLY A 48 17.18 12.16 -1.15
CA GLY A 48 17.94 11.80 0.05
C GLY A 48 17.24 10.78 0.97
N LEU A 49 15.95 10.51 0.75
CA LEU A 49 15.19 9.53 1.53
C LEU A 49 15.30 8.13 0.91
N THR A 50 15.53 7.14 1.76
CA THR A 50 15.62 5.74 1.37
C THR A 50 14.24 5.13 1.18
N HIS A 51 13.96 4.65 -0.04
CA HIS A 51 12.71 3.94 -0.37
C HIS A 51 12.55 2.64 0.44
N VAL A 52 11.30 2.22 0.67
CA VAL A 52 10.96 0.90 1.20
C VAL A 52 11.33 -0.19 0.21
N SER A 53 11.83 -1.33 0.68
CA SER A 53 12.26 -2.42 -0.20
C SER A 53 12.07 -3.79 0.44
N GLN A 54 12.22 -4.84 -0.37
CA GLN A 54 12.21 -6.23 0.10
C GLN A 54 13.27 -6.55 1.15
N ALA A 55 14.36 -5.76 1.25
CA ALA A 55 15.41 -5.99 2.24
C ALA A 55 15.00 -5.59 3.67
N ASP A 56 13.93 -4.79 3.80
CA ASP A 56 13.48 -4.24 5.09
C ASP A 56 12.82 -5.31 5.98
N ALA A 57 12.37 -6.44 5.42
CA ALA A 57 11.71 -7.52 6.17
C ALA A 57 12.02 -8.90 5.59
N GLY A 58 11.65 -9.96 6.32
CA GLY A 58 11.71 -11.33 5.80
C GLY A 58 10.82 -11.55 4.57
N THR A 59 9.71 -10.82 4.48
CA THR A 59 8.85 -10.71 3.30
C THR A 59 8.21 -9.33 3.25
N ALA A 60 8.25 -8.68 2.10
CA ALA A 60 7.60 -7.39 1.88
C ALA A 60 6.63 -7.47 0.69
N HIS A 61 5.35 -7.21 0.94
CA HIS A 61 4.34 -7.12 -0.11
C HIS A 61 3.92 -5.67 -0.32
N PHE A 62 3.99 -5.19 -1.55
CA PHE A 62 3.54 -3.85 -1.91
C PHE A 62 2.34 -3.91 -2.83
N PHE A 63 1.39 -3.01 -2.60
CA PHE A 63 0.11 -2.98 -3.31
C PHE A 63 -0.02 -1.64 -4.01
N HIS A 64 -0.27 -1.63 -5.31
CA HIS A 64 -0.22 -0.40 -6.11
C HIS A 64 -1.57 -0.09 -6.75
N THR A 65 -2.12 1.06 -6.40
CA THR A 65 -3.37 1.59 -6.97
C THR A 65 -3.19 2.97 -7.57
N ASN A 66 -2.07 3.66 -7.34
CA ASN A 66 -1.80 4.96 -7.96
C ASN A 66 -0.30 5.24 -8.18
N SER A 67 0.38 4.32 -8.86
CA SER A 67 1.79 4.43 -9.27
C SER A 67 2.11 5.64 -10.16
N VAL A 68 1.12 6.35 -10.70
CA VAL A 68 1.36 7.43 -11.67
C VAL A 68 1.39 8.84 -11.06
N SER A 69 0.91 9.01 -9.82
CA SER A 69 0.96 10.31 -9.14
C SER A 69 1.47 10.21 -7.70
N CYS A 70 0.70 9.62 -6.78
CA CYS A 70 1.02 9.64 -5.35
C CYS A 70 1.86 8.43 -4.94
N GLY A 71 1.56 7.27 -5.52
CA GLY A 71 2.26 6.03 -5.27
C GLY A 71 3.48 5.84 -6.18
N THR A 72 4.37 4.93 -5.79
CA THR A 72 5.57 4.59 -6.54
C THR A 72 5.29 3.65 -7.73
N ARG A 73 6.06 3.83 -8.81
CA ARG A 73 6.14 2.88 -9.94
C ARG A 73 7.09 1.72 -9.66
N ASP A 74 7.96 1.88 -8.67
CA ASP A 74 8.98 0.89 -8.36
C ASP A 74 8.33 -0.41 -7.90
N ARG A 75 8.94 -1.53 -8.29
CA ARG A 75 8.51 -2.90 -7.96
C ARG A 75 9.63 -3.52 -7.15
N VAL A 76 9.63 -3.16 -5.88
CA VAL A 76 10.76 -3.37 -4.95
C VAL A 76 10.38 -4.30 -3.81
N GLY A 77 9.20 -4.92 -3.90
CA GLY A 77 8.72 -5.89 -2.92
C GLY A 77 9.29 -7.28 -3.19
N THR A 78 9.14 -8.14 -2.19
CA THR A 78 9.20 -9.59 -2.40
C THR A 78 8.10 -10.00 -3.38
N ALA A 79 6.91 -9.41 -3.24
CA ALA A 79 5.86 -9.40 -4.26
C ALA A 79 5.21 -8.01 -4.38
N ASP A 80 4.87 -7.62 -5.61
CA ASP A 80 4.19 -6.37 -5.92
C ASP A 80 2.84 -6.66 -6.59
N PHE A 81 1.75 -6.23 -5.99
CA PHE A 81 0.37 -6.45 -6.45
C PHE A 81 -0.17 -5.17 -7.08
N VAL A 82 -0.36 -5.18 -8.39
CA VAL A 82 -0.79 -4.02 -9.17
C VAL A 82 -2.27 -4.16 -9.53
N PHE A 83 -3.09 -3.26 -8.98
CA PHE A 83 -4.53 -3.25 -9.21
C PHE A 83 -4.85 -2.46 -10.47
N ASN A 84 -5.54 -3.12 -11.39
CA ASN A 84 -5.80 -2.63 -12.73
C ASN A 84 -4.47 -2.25 -13.39
N SER A 85 -4.34 -1.07 -13.98
CA SER A 85 -3.05 -0.61 -14.53
C SER A 85 -2.03 -0.15 -13.49
N GLY A 86 -2.41 -0.11 -12.20
CA GLY A 86 -1.69 0.60 -11.14
C GLY A 86 -1.84 2.13 -11.22
N GLY A 87 -2.60 2.65 -12.20
CA GLY A 87 -2.91 4.07 -12.34
C GLY A 87 -4.36 4.37 -11.93
N LEU A 88 -5.14 4.96 -12.82
CA LEU A 88 -6.54 5.32 -12.53
C LEU A 88 -7.39 4.08 -12.19
N GLN A 89 -7.95 4.06 -10.99
CA GLN A 89 -8.80 2.96 -10.53
C GLN A 89 -10.25 3.11 -11.03
N PRO A 90 -10.96 2.00 -11.33
CA PRO A 90 -12.37 2.06 -11.71
C PRO A 90 -13.22 2.84 -10.70
N GLY A 91 -14.02 3.79 -11.18
CA GLY A 91 -14.86 4.66 -10.34
C GLY A 91 -14.18 5.94 -9.84
N CYS A 92 -12.92 6.19 -10.18
CA CYS A 92 -12.26 7.49 -9.97
C CYS A 92 -12.33 8.33 -11.26
N LEU A 93 -12.94 9.52 -11.24
CA LEU A 93 -13.13 10.40 -12.41
C LEU A 93 -12.06 11.50 -12.48
N VAL A 94 -11.52 11.74 -13.67
CA VAL A 94 -10.27 12.49 -13.94
C VAL A 94 -10.14 13.80 -13.12
N GLU A 95 -11.19 14.62 -13.03
CA GLU A 95 -11.13 15.94 -12.36
C GLU A 95 -11.07 15.92 -10.82
N SER A 96 -11.32 14.77 -10.19
CA SER A 96 -11.24 14.60 -8.71
C SER A 96 -10.35 13.41 -8.28
N SER A 97 -9.56 12.85 -9.22
CA SER A 97 -9.19 11.42 -9.18
C SER A 97 -7.82 11.01 -8.65
N LEU A 98 -6.81 11.88 -8.61
CA LEU A 98 -5.46 11.43 -8.27
C LEU A 98 -5.43 10.90 -6.82
N ASN A 99 -6.10 11.59 -5.89
CA ASN A 99 -6.29 11.08 -4.53
C ASN A 99 -7.24 9.88 -4.48
N CYS A 100 -8.30 9.84 -5.29
CA CYS A 100 -9.27 8.72 -5.30
C CYS A 100 -8.61 7.36 -5.55
N SER A 101 -7.69 7.30 -6.51
CA SER A 101 -6.95 6.06 -6.82
C SER A 101 -5.99 5.69 -5.70
N HIS A 102 -5.37 6.69 -5.05
CA HIS A 102 -4.49 6.49 -3.90
C HIS A 102 -5.25 5.92 -2.69
N VAL A 103 -6.40 6.50 -2.33
CA VAL A 103 -7.23 6.05 -1.20
C VAL A 103 -8.06 4.79 -1.51
N ARG A 104 -7.89 4.19 -2.68
CA ARG A 104 -8.58 2.93 -3.03
C ARG A 104 -7.98 1.73 -2.30
N ILE A 105 -6.66 1.72 -2.08
CA ILE A 105 -6.00 0.53 -1.57
C ILE A 105 -6.43 0.10 -0.16
N PRO A 106 -6.73 0.98 0.81
CA PRO A 106 -7.19 0.52 2.13
C PRO A 106 -8.51 -0.25 2.02
N ASN A 107 -9.44 0.23 1.21
CA ASN A 107 -10.72 -0.45 0.97
C ASN A 107 -10.54 -1.84 0.33
N LEU A 108 -9.62 -1.96 -0.63
CA LEU A 108 -9.28 -3.25 -1.26
C LEU A 108 -8.59 -4.20 -0.28
N TYR A 109 -7.71 -3.68 0.58
CA TYR A 109 -7.03 -4.49 1.59
C TYR A 109 -8.01 -4.99 2.66
N ILE A 110 -8.94 -4.13 3.10
CA ILE A 110 -10.05 -4.52 3.98
C ILE A 110 -10.92 -5.60 3.32
N GLU A 111 -11.26 -5.47 2.04
CA GLU A 111 -12.03 -6.49 1.32
C GLU A 111 -11.28 -7.83 1.20
N ALA A 112 -9.96 -7.81 0.98
CA ALA A 112 -9.13 -9.02 0.93
C ALA A 112 -9.22 -9.82 2.25
N ILE A 113 -9.33 -9.12 3.37
CA ILE A 113 -9.43 -9.71 4.72
C ILE A 113 -10.86 -10.17 4.99
N THR A 114 -11.84 -9.30 4.75
CA THR A 114 -13.24 -9.52 5.16
C THR A 114 -14.00 -10.44 4.21
N ASN A 115 -13.61 -10.49 2.93
CA ASN A 115 -14.22 -11.32 1.89
C ASN A 115 -13.16 -12.20 1.20
N PRO A 116 -12.58 -13.21 1.89
CA PRO A 116 -11.59 -14.10 1.28
C PRO A 116 -12.14 -14.76 0.00
N GLY A 117 -11.34 -14.74 -1.06
CA GLY A 117 -11.69 -15.25 -2.38
C GLY A 117 -12.05 -14.16 -3.40
N ASN A 118 -12.34 -12.92 -2.95
CA ASN A 118 -12.72 -11.83 -3.85
C ASN A 118 -11.56 -11.24 -4.65
N LEU A 119 -10.33 -11.28 -4.11
CA LEU A 119 -9.17 -10.67 -4.72
C LEU A 119 -8.11 -11.72 -5.01
N VAL A 120 -8.06 -12.18 -6.26
CA VAL A 120 -7.04 -13.09 -6.77
C VAL A 120 -6.17 -12.31 -7.75
N ALA A 121 -4.85 -12.45 -7.65
CA ALA A 121 -3.90 -11.78 -8.52
C ALA A 121 -3.06 -12.79 -9.30
N ARG A 122 -2.74 -12.49 -10.55
CA ARG A 122 -1.97 -13.36 -11.46
C ARG A 122 -0.57 -12.83 -11.66
N ARG A 123 0.42 -13.70 -11.52
CA ARG A 123 1.82 -13.36 -11.79
C ARG A 123 2.00 -13.06 -13.27
N CYS A 124 2.54 -11.90 -13.59
CA CYS A 124 2.81 -11.54 -14.98
C CYS A 124 3.97 -10.53 -15.06
N PRO A 125 4.81 -10.56 -16.10
CA PRO A 125 5.90 -9.59 -16.23
C PRO A 125 5.45 -8.15 -16.45
N SER A 126 4.29 -7.94 -17.07
CA SER A 126 3.75 -6.59 -17.28
C SER A 126 2.23 -6.56 -17.43
N TRP A 127 1.64 -5.38 -17.20
CA TRP A 127 0.22 -5.14 -17.43
C TRP A 127 -0.19 -5.37 -18.90
N ALA A 128 0.68 -5.04 -19.86
CA ALA A 128 0.42 -5.25 -21.28
C ALA A 128 0.25 -6.73 -21.61
N GLN A 129 1.14 -7.58 -21.09
CA GLN A 129 1.08 -9.03 -21.26
C GLN A 129 -0.13 -9.64 -20.52
N PHE A 130 -0.46 -9.13 -19.34
CA PHE A 130 -1.65 -9.53 -18.58
C PHE A 130 -2.94 -9.28 -19.38
N LYS A 131 -3.05 -8.11 -20.05
CA LYS A 131 -4.20 -7.81 -20.92
C LYS A 131 -4.27 -8.72 -22.16
N GLN A 132 -3.13 -9.15 -22.68
CA GLN A 132 -3.02 -9.99 -23.89
C GLN A 132 -3.10 -11.50 -23.61
N CYS A 133 -3.52 -11.92 -22.40
CA CYS A 133 -3.66 -13.34 -22.04
C CYS A 133 -2.36 -14.14 -22.01
N GLN A 134 -1.20 -13.48 -22.01
CA GLN A 134 0.09 -14.17 -22.09
C GLN A 134 0.50 -14.83 -20.77
N CYS A 135 -0.21 -14.54 -19.68
CA CYS A 135 0.09 -15.02 -18.33
C CYS A 135 -1.04 -15.87 -17.73
N ASP A 136 -2.03 -16.32 -18.51
CA ASP A 136 -3.21 -17.03 -17.98
C ASP A 136 -2.85 -18.33 -17.23
N GLN A 137 -1.72 -18.95 -17.58
CA GLN A 137 -1.22 -20.20 -16.97
C GLN A 137 -0.20 -19.96 -15.85
N HIS A 138 0.22 -18.71 -15.60
CA HIS A 138 1.19 -18.41 -14.53
C HIS A 138 0.57 -18.55 -13.14
N ASP A 139 1.36 -18.56 -12.08
CA ASP A 139 0.84 -18.68 -10.71
C ASP A 139 -0.16 -17.56 -10.35
N SER A 140 -1.13 -17.90 -9.51
CA SER A 140 -2.06 -16.94 -8.92
C SER A 140 -2.00 -16.98 -7.40
N VAL A 141 -2.12 -15.81 -6.77
CA VAL A 141 -2.13 -15.66 -5.32
C VAL A 141 -3.48 -15.11 -4.89
N LEU A 142 -4.04 -15.68 -3.82
CA LEU A 142 -5.19 -15.13 -3.13
C LEU A 142 -4.74 -14.04 -2.16
N LEU A 143 -5.25 -12.82 -2.32
CA LEU A 143 -5.00 -11.75 -1.36
C LEU A 143 -5.89 -11.96 -0.14
N THR A 144 -5.27 -12.12 1.03
CA THR A 144 -5.95 -12.37 2.31
C THR A 144 -5.03 -12.05 3.49
N PHE A 145 -5.54 -12.23 4.71
CA PHE A 145 -4.74 -12.19 5.94
C PHE A 145 -5.00 -13.45 6.77
N PRO A 146 -3.96 -14.21 7.17
CA PRO A 146 -2.54 -13.97 6.93
C PRO A 146 -2.16 -14.10 5.44
N PRO A 147 -1.16 -13.34 4.96
CA PRO A 147 -0.76 -13.34 3.55
C PRO A 147 0.03 -14.59 3.18
N ASP A 148 -0.01 -14.96 1.90
CA ASP A 148 0.89 -15.96 1.33
C ASP A 148 2.31 -15.39 1.18
N GLN A 149 3.15 -15.60 2.19
CA GLN A 149 4.52 -15.10 2.22
C GLN A 149 5.46 -15.83 1.23
N SER A 150 4.98 -16.82 0.47
CA SER A 150 5.73 -17.45 -0.62
C SER A 150 5.59 -16.71 -1.96
N ALA A 151 4.67 -15.75 -2.08
CA ALA A 151 4.47 -14.96 -3.29
C ALA A 151 5.75 -14.23 -3.71
N ARG A 152 6.13 -14.32 -4.99
CA ARG A 152 7.34 -13.68 -5.53
C ARG A 152 7.09 -13.02 -6.89
N GLY A 153 7.55 -11.78 -7.04
CA GLY A 153 7.47 -11.02 -8.29
C GLY A 153 6.19 -10.20 -8.43
N ILE A 154 5.83 -9.85 -9.68
CA ILE A 154 4.75 -8.89 -9.95
C ILE A 154 3.46 -9.62 -10.30
N TYR A 155 2.38 -9.20 -9.66
CA TYR A 155 1.04 -9.75 -9.84
C TYR A 155 0.06 -8.66 -10.27
N TYR A 156 -0.90 -9.02 -11.11
CA TYR A 156 -1.94 -8.11 -11.61
C TYR A 156 -3.34 -8.68 -11.35
N LEU A 157 -4.29 -7.79 -11.09
CA LEU A 157 -5.70 -8.12 -10.96
C LEU A 157 -6.59 -6.95 -11.37
N ARG A 158 -7.79 -7.26 -11.86
CA ARG A 158 -8.85 -6.26 -12.12
C ARG A 158 -9.84 -6.19 -10.97
N THR A 159 -10.41 -5.00 -10.79
CA THR A 159 -11.47 -4.74 -9.80
C THR A 159 -12.65 -4.00 -10.44
N ARG A 160 -13.78 -3.96 -9.73
CA ARG A 160 -14.96 -3.16 -10.08
C ARG A 160 -14.82 -1.72 -9.58
N ALA A 161 -15.72 -0.86 -10.06
CA ALA A 161 -15.80 0.53 -9.63
C ALA A 161 -16.36 0.70 -8.20
N LYS A 162 -17.22 -0.21 -7.74
CA LYS A 162 -17.92 -0.16 -6.46
C LYS A 162 -17.69 -1.44 -5.65
N SER A 163 -17.78 -1.32 -4.33
CA SER A 163 -17.70 -2.45 -3.40
C SER A 163 -18.91 -3.41 -3.55
N PRO A 164 -18.74 -4.74 -3.44
CA PRO A 164 -17.46 -5.44 -3.38
C PRO A 164 -16.69 -5.30 -4.71
N PHE A 165 -15.45 -4.85 -4.60
CA PHE A 165 -14.58 -4.51 -5.72
C PHE A 165 -14.02 -5.76 -6.40
N GLY A 166 -13.87 -6.85 -5.64
CA GLY A 166 -13.27 -8.07 -6.14
C GLY A 166 -14.05 -8.75 -7.26
N LEU A 167 -13.30 -9.46 -8.10
CA LEU A 167 -13.79 -10.29 -9.21
C LEU A 167 -13.42 -11.77 -9.05
N GLY A 168 -12.81 -12.14 -7.93
CA GLY A 168 -12.22 -13.47 -7.70
C GLY A 168 -11.25 -13.85 -8.82
N VAL A 169 -11.31 -15.11 -9.24
CA VAL A 169 -10.46 -15.65 -10.32
C VAL A 169 -10.65 -14.90 -11.64
N ALA A 170 -11.85 -14.37 -11.93
CA ALA A 170 -12.09 -13.59 -13.14
C ALA A 170 -11.33 -12.25 -13.16
N GLY A 171 -10.96 -11.73 -11.98
CA GLY A 171 -10.07 -10.58 -11.83
C GLY A 171 -8.62 -10.89 -12.23
N ALA A 172 -8.21 -12.15 -12.14
CA ALA A 172 -6.85 -12.64 -12.40
C ALA A 172 -6.65 -13.22 -13.81
N GLN A 173 -7.67 -13.23 -14.66
CA GLN A 173 -7.57 -13.69 -16.06
C GLN A 173 -7.40 -12.49 -16.98
N CYS A 174 -6.98 -12.62 -18.24
CA CYS A 174 -7.20 -11.56 -19.22
C CYS A 174 -8.69 -11.46 -19.62
N ARG A 175 -9.10 -10.41 -20.36
CA ARG A 175 -10.37 -10.44 -21.11
C ARG A 175 -10.05 -10.85 -22.54
N ARG A 176 -10.40 -12.08 -22.93
CA ARG A 176 -10.36 -12.47 -24.34
C ARG A 176 -11.49 -11.73 -25.04
N ALA A 177 -11.16 -10.92 -26.04
CA ALA A 177 -12.17 -10.33 -26.91
C ALA A 177 -12.88 -11.49 -27.63
N THR A 178 -14.08 -11.84 -27.18
CA THR A 178 -14.89 -12.89 -27.82
C THR A 178 -15.73 -12.34 -28.99
N SER A 179 -15.56 -11.06 -29.36
CA SER A 179 -16.26 -10.44 -30.48
C SER A 179 -15.50 -9.21 -31.04
N PRO A 180 -15.55 -8.93 -32.35
CA PRO A 180 -14.99 -7.71 -32.96
C PRO A 180 -15.53 -6.39 -32.39
N THR A 181 -16.65 -6.43 -31.67
CA THR A 181 -17.28 -5.27 -31.02
C THR A 181 -16.66 -4.90 -29.66
N ASP A 182 -15.78 -5.73 -29.11
CA ASP A 182 -15.20 -5.56 -27.76
C ASP A 182 -13.94 -4.65 -27.75
N LYS A 183 -13.77 -3.82 -28.81
CA LYS A 183 -12.60 -2.95 -29.02
C LYS A 183 -12.76 -1.52 -28.48
N THR A 184 -13.84 -1.19 -27.80
CA THR A 184 -14.06 0.16 -27.25
C THR A 184 -13.96 0.13 -25.72
N ASP A 185 -12.74 0.22 -25.20
CA ASP A 185 -12.51 0.51 -23.77
C ASP A 185 -12.02 1.97 -23.64
N TYR A 186 -12.92 2.89 -23.98
CA TYR A 186 -13.06 4.18 -23.32
C TYR A 186 -14.55 4.53 -23.33
N HIS A 187 -15.11 4.71 -22.13
CA HIS A 187 -16.48 5.09 -21.79
C HIS A 187 -17.48 3.99 -21.37
N GLN A 188 -17.98 4.24 -20.15
CA GLN A 188 -19.33 4.00 -19.63
C GLN A 188 -19.68 2.59 -19.15
N GLY A 189 -20.24 2.59 -17.94
CA GLY A 189 -20.84 1.41 -17.33
C GLY A 189 -22.24 1.12 -17.85
N GLN A 190 -22.80 0.07 -17.24
CA GLN A 190 -24.18 -0.44 -17.27
C GLN A 190 -24.36 -1.76 -18.06
N GLY A 191 -25.02 -2.71 -17.38
CA GLY A 191 -25.68 -3.88 -17.99
C GLY A 191 -24.92 -5.20 -17.88
N VAL A 192 -25.30 -6.05 -16.91
CA VAL A 192 -25.03 -7.50 -16.96
C VAL A 192 -26.37 -8.21 -17.20
N PRO A 193 -26.53 -8.99 -18.29
CA PRO A 193 -27.58 -10.01 -18.36
C PRO A 193 -27.08 -11.34 -17.78
N SER A 194 -28.00 -12.04 -17.16
CA SER A 194 -27.82 -13.28 -16.38
C SER A 194 -28.06 -14.55 -17.21
N GLY A 195 -27.34 -15.64 -16.87
CA GLY A 195 -27.60 -17.04 -17.27
C GLY A 195 -26.56 -17.64 -18.25
N ARG A 196 -26.03 -18.87 -18.14
CA ARG A 196 -26.21 -20.06 -17.28
C ARG A 196 -24.90 -20.92 -17.27
N LYS A 197 -24.53 -21.45 -16.09
CA LYS A 197 -24.10 -22.83 -15.68
C LYS A 197 -23.51 -23.79 -16.74
N ASN A 198 -22.48 -24.63 -16.52
CA ASN A 198 -21.81 -25.26 -15.36
C ASN A 198 -20.44 -25.84 -15.81
N ILE A 199 -19.40 -25.94 -14.95
CA ILE A 199 -18.53 -27.14 -14.71
C ILE A 199 -17.80 -26.99 -13.34
N SER A 200 -17.99 -27.97 -12.44
CA SER A 200 -17.22 -28.42 -11.25
C SER A 200 -16.57 -27.43 -10.23
N THR A 201 -17.22 -26.35 -9.82
CA THR A 201 -16.73 -25.47 -8.73
C THR A 201 -17.29 -25.79 -7.32
N PHE A 202 -18.08 -26.85 -7.19
CA PHE A 202 -18.90 -27.08 -5.99
C PHE A 202 -18.09 -27.54 -4.76
N ASP A 203 -17.01 -28.30 -4.94
CA ASP A 203 -16.24 -28.86 -3.82
C ASP A 203 -15.26 -27.88 -3.18
N THR A 204 -14.66 -26.98 -3.96
CA THR A 204 -13.76 -25.94 -3.44
C THR A 204 -14.52 -24.83 -2.70
N GLN A 205 -15.74 -24.51 -3.12
CA GLN A 205 -16.59 -23.52 -2.44
C GLN A 205 -17.07 -24.00 -1.06
N ASN A 206 -17.41 -25.29 -0.91
CA ASN A 206 -17.89 -25.82 0.37
C ASN A 206 -16.80 -25.91 1.44
N LEU A 207 -15.57 -26.28 1.06
CA LEU A 207 -14.42 -26.29 1.98
C LEU A 207 -14.01 -24.87 2.41
N LEU A 208 -14.09 -23.89 1.51
CA LEU A 208 -13.79 -22.48 1.79
C LEU A 208 -14.85 -21.87 2.73
N ASN A 209 -16.13 -22.13 2.47
CA ASN A 209 -17.24 -21.61 3.26
C ASN A 209 -17.24 -22.10 4.71
N ASN A 210 -16.85 -23.36 4.95
CA ASN A 210 -16.78 -23.93 6.30
C ASN A 210 -15.60 -23.37 7.12
N ARG A 211 -14.51 -22.95 6.47
CA ARG A 211 -13.36 -22.29 7.13
C ARG A 211 -13.65 -20.83 7.48
N ILE A 212 -14.42 -20.13 6.63
CA ILE A 212 -14.80 -18.71 6.81
C ILE A 212 -15.75 -18.52 8.00
N LYS A 213 -16.71 -19.43 8.21
CA LYS A 213 -17.68 -19.34 9.31
C LYS A 213 -17.05 -19.35 10.71
N ASN A 214 -15.88 -19.96 10.86
CA ASN A 214 -15.20 -20.07 12.15
C ASN A 214 -14.28 -18.89 12.47
N MET A 215 -14.07 -17.95 11.52
CA MET A 215 -13.12 -16.82 11.69
C MET A 215 -13.79 -15.45 11.79
N LEU A 216 -15.08 -15.33 11.51
CA LEU A 216 -15.78 -14.04 11.48
C LEU A 216 -16.72 -13.88 12.67
N LYS A 217 -16.30 -13.10 13.68
CA LYS A 217 -17.25 -12.24 14.39
C LYS A 217 -17.46 -11.00 13.51
N PRO A 218 -18.68 -10.66 13.10
CA PRO A 218 -18.92 -9.53 12.21
C PRO A 218 -18.49 -8.22 12.88
N GLN A 219 -17.60 -7.48 12.24
CA GLN A 219 -17.26 -6.09 12.56
C GLN A 219 -17.80 -5.23 11.41
N ASP A 220 -18.44 -4.10 11.73
CA ASP A 220 -19.06 -3.21 10.75
C ASP A 220 -17.98 -2.63 9.80
N PRO A 221 -18.06 -2.87 8.49
CA PRO A 221 -17.11 -2.34 7.52
C PRO A 221 -16.97 -0.81 7.54
N ARG A 222 -18.04 -0.07 7.89
CA ARG A 222 -17.98 1.39 8.06
C ARG A 222 -17.15 1.78 9.26
N GLN A 223 -17.35 1.11 10.39
CA GLN A 223 -16.55 1.31 11.59
C GLN A 223 -15.07 0.99 11.36
N MET A 224 -14.77 -0.04 10.55
CA MET A 224 -13.38 -0.37 10.21
C MET A 224 -12.73 0.71 9.33
N GLN A 225 -13.46 1.25 8.36
CA GLN A 225 -12.98 2.36 7.52
C GLN A 225 -12.79 3.65 8.33
N ASP A 226 -13.71 3.96 9.24
CA ASP A 226 -13.63 5.14 10.11
C ASP A 226 -12.46 5.01 11.09
N ASN A 227 -12.27 3.85 11.69
CA ASN A 227 -11.13 3.57 12.57
C ASN A 227 -9.78 3.67 11.84
N PHE A 228 -9.74 3.20 10.59
CA PHE A 228 -8.56 3.34 9.74
C PHE A 228 -8.27 4.81 9.43
N ASN A 229 -9.28 5.56 8.99
CA ASN A 229 -9.14 7.00 8.71
C ASN A 229 -8.69 7.78 9.96
N ILE A 230 -9.26 7.48 11.13
CA ILE A 230 -8.88 8.07 12.41
C ILE A 230 -7.41 7.75 12.74
N HIS A 231 -6.96 6.51 12.56
CA HIS A 231 -5.57 6.14 12.84
C HIS A 231 -4.58 6.82 11.89
N ILE A 232 -4.93 6.97 10.61
CA ILE A 232 -4.10 7.71 9.64
C ILE A 232 -4.00 9.19 10.04
N MET A 233 -5.12 9.86 10.33
CA MET A 233 -5.11 11.28 10.70
C MET A 233 -4.39 11.54 12.03
N ASN A 234 -4.54 10.64 13.00
CA ASN A 234 -3.79 10.71 14.26
C ASN A 234 -2.29 10.47 14.07
N GLY A 235 -1.90 9.61 13.12
CA GLY A 235 -0.50 9.41 12.74
C GLY A 235 0.11 10.66 12.11
N ILE A 236 -0.61 11.30 11.18
CA ILE A 236 -0.20 12.56 10.53
C ILE A 236 0.01 13.66 11.59
N LYS A 237 -0.95 13.84 12.49
CA LYS A 237 -0.86 14.85 13.57
C LYS A 237 0.36 14.64 14.47
N ARG A 238 0.69 13.38 14.80
CA ARG A 238 1.90 13.07 15.60
C ARG A 238 3.20 13.40 14.88
N ILE A 239 3.25 13.23 13.56
CA ILE A 239 4.43 13.59 12.75
C ILE A 239 4.59 15.11 12.69
N GLU A 240 3.48 15.84 12.57
CA GLU A 240 3.46 17.31 12.62
C GLU A 240 3.89 17.84 13.99
N ASP A 241 3.42 17.23 15.07
CA ASP A 241 3.82 17.59 16.43
C ASP A 241 5.30 17.26 16.72
N PHE A 242 5.88 16.24 16.05
CA PHE A 242 7.30 15.89 16.15
C PHE A 242 8.24 16.87 15.41
N HIS A 243 7.70 17.68 14.49
CA HIS A 243 8.45 18.66 13.69
C HIS A 243 8.24 20.10 14.15
N LYS A 244 7.56 20.34 15.28
CA LYS A 244 7.53 21.66 15.90
C LYS A 244 8.88 21.94 16.56
N PRO A 245 9.56 23.06 16.25
CA PRO A 245 10.65 23.54 17.07
C PRO A 245 10.13 23.73 18.50
N GLU A 246 10.89 23.30 19.50
CA GLU A 246 10.63 23.68 20.88
C GLU A 246 10.88 25.19 21.01
N ASP A 247 9.82 25.98 20.93
CA ASP A 247 9.88 27.39 21.28
C ASP A 247 10.03 27.53 22.80
N GLY A 248 11.25 27.86 23.23
CA GLY A 248 11.49 28.64 24.45
C GLY A 248 11.96 27.89 25.69
N ALA A 249 13.24 27.53 25.73
CA ALA A 249 14.00 27.44 26.99
C ALA A 249 14.98 28.62 27.09
N ASP A 250 14.45 29.82 27.32
CA ASP A 250 15.23 30.92 27.87
C ASP A 250 15.48 30.65 29.35
N LYS A 251 16.68 30.15 29.69
CA LYS A 251 17.35 30.40 30.97
C LYS A 251 18.86 30.29 30.80
N ALA A 252 19.49 31.43 30.55
CA ALA A 252 20.90 31.62 30.90
C ALA A 252 20.97 31.90 32.41
N ASP A 253 21.28 30.88 33.21
CA ASP A 253 21.75 31.05 34.59
C ASP A 253 23.27 30.82 34.60
N ASN A 254 24.03 31.91 34.58
CA ASN A 254 25.45 31.91 34.96
C ASN A 254 25.55 31.72 36.47
N ILE A 255 26.22 30.65 36.89
CA ILE A 255 26.56 30.39 38.30
C ILE A 255 27.82 31.17 38.68
N ALA A 256 27.75 31.77 39.86
CA ALA A 256 28.69 32.66 40.52
C ALA A 256 30.12 32.13 40.69
N GLY A 257 31.06 33.08 40.71
CA GLY A 257 32.37 32.98 41.36
C GLY A 257 32.80 34.38 41.80
N SER A 258 32.65 34.65 43.09
CA SER A 258 33.18 35.81 43.81
C SER A 258 34.61 35.56 44.26
N GLU A 259 35.42 36.61 44.26
CA GLU A 259 36.75 36.85 44.88
C GLU A 259 37.62 37.54 43.80
N GLU A 260 38.38 38.62 44.01
CA GLU A 260 38.64 39.55 45.10
C GLU A 260 39.64 40.56 44.49
N ASN A 261 39.60 41.84 44.91
CA ASN A 261 40.73 42.80 44.93
C ASN A 261 41.42 43.17 43.59
N SER A 262 42.03 44.32 43.37
CA SER A 262 42.10 45.68 43.90
C SER A 262 43.18 46.32 43.02
N ASP A 263 43.00 47.58 42.64
CA ASP A 263 44.06 48.56 42.42
C ASP A 263 45.01 48.45 41.20
N ASP A 264 45.28 49.66 40.68
CA ASP A 264 46.47 50.14 39.99
C ASP A 264 46.73 49.67 38.54
N ASP A 265 47.38 50.43 37.67
CA ASP A 265 47.55 51.85 37.36
C ASP A 265 48.35 51.83 36.04
N GLU A 266 48.39 52.95 35.32
CA GLU A 266 49.52 53.34 34.43
C GLU A 266 49.94 52.54 33.16
N SER A 267 49.80 53.25 32.03
CA SER A 267 50.85 53.64 31.05
C SER A 267 51.47 52.65 30.03
N ASP A 268 51.53 53.19 28.80
CA ASP A 268 52.59 53.17 27.78
C ASP A 268 53.14 51.83 27.22
N GLU A 269 52.85 51.55 25.93
CA GLU A 269 53.73 51.77 24.75
C GLU A 269 53.11 51.20 23.46
#